data_AF-A0A0B4BWK1-F1
#
_entry.id   AF-A0A0B4BWK1-F1
#
_cell.length_a   1.000
_cell.length_b   1.000
_cell.length_c   1.000
_cell.angle_alpha   90.00
_cell.angle_beta   90.00
_cell.angle_gamma   90.00
#
_symmetry.space_group_name_H-M   'P 1'
#
loop_
_entity.id
_entity.type
_entity.pdbx_description
1 polymer ?
#
loop_
_entity_poly.entity_id
_entity_poly.type
_entity_poly.pdbx_seq_one_letter_code
_entity_poly.pdbx_strand_id
1 'polypeptide(L)'
;MLSDYLVGQIAEWVRGVNFDAPPLGGLSLALSTTDPTADGAGLSEPPAVAGYARQPVTFSAPVVGADRVSMANDKVLTFGPVVGASWGENSHVAVFNDVGNMLWSGEIDRARERPLGDTLTFAVGALQIDIGPFFSAYFATAVLEWMRGVPMPSAPLGVLAGLSIADPSFDGSGLNESSLAGYQRLVAPFDYSGRTLANSSALIFGPAISDWGSVTFGTVFSDGGDLLFSGPIAAPEDVDSGDTFAVPAGAYAMQIR
;
A
#
# COMPACT_ATOMS: atom_id res chain seq x y z
N MET A 1 -2.00 8.93 3.03
CA MET A 1 -0.64 8.47 2.68
C MET A 1 -0.24 7.34 3.61
N LEU A 2 0.38 6.27 3.09
CA LEU A 2 0.96 5.21 3.92
C LEU A 2 2.24 5.70 4.62
N SER A 3 2.40 5.37 5.90
CA SER A 3 3.61 5.73 6.66
C SER A 3 4.85 4.98 6.18
N ASP A 4 6.04 5.48 6.51
CA ASP A 4 7.30 4.78 6.22
C ASP A 4 7.41 3.44 6.95
N TYR A 5 6.79 3.31 8.12
CA TYR A 5 6.71 2.03 8.83
C TYR A 5 5.94 0.98 8.01
N LEU A 6 4.70 1.29 7.59
CA LEU A 6 3.89 0.33 6.85
C LEU A 6 4.48 0.05 5.46
N VAL A 7 5.06 1.07 4.81
CA VAL A 7 5.78 0.87 3.55
C VAL A 7 7.02 0.01 3.74
N GLY A 8 7.75 0.16 4.84
CA GLY A 8 8.88 -0.70 5.20
C GLY A 8 8.47 -2.16 5.32
N GLN A 9 7.38 -2.43 6.03
CA GLN A 9 6.80 -3.78 6.18
C GLN A 9 6.42 -4.40 4.83
N ILE A 10 5.76 -3.63 3.95
CA ILE A 10 5.44 -4.06 2.57
C ILE A 10 6.72 -4.43 1.81
N ALA A 11 7.74 -3.58 1.86
CA ALA A 11 8.99 -3.80 1.15
C ALA A 11 9.79 -4.99 1.71
N GLU A 12 9.78 -5.20 3.02
CA GLU A 12 10.37 -6.36 3.69
C GLU A 12 9.67 -7.66 3.29
N TRP A 13 8.34 -7.66 3.22
CA TRP A 13 7.54 -8.81 2.79
C TRP A 13 7.85 -9.28 1.39
N VAL A 14 7.93 -8.35 0.43
CA VAL A 14 8.34 -8.68 -0.95
C VAL A 14 9.73 -9.32 -1.00
N ARG A 15 10.58 -9.05 -0.01
CA ARG A 15 11.94 -9.57 0.11
C ARG A 15 12.06 -10.77 1.06
N GLY A 16 10.93 -11.40 1.40
CA GLY A 16 10.89 -12.65 2.15
C GLY A 16 10.91 -12.50 3.68
N VAL A 17 10.67 -11.29 4.20
CA VAL A 17 10.56 -11.04 5.64
C VAL A 17 9.09 -10.83 6.00
N ASN A 18 8.54 -11.69 6.86
CA ASN A 18 7.15 -11.55 7.31
C ASN A 18 6.86 -10.18 7.92
N PHE A 19 5.63 -9.71 7.77
CA PHE A 19 5.16 -8.56 8.55
C PHE A 19 5.29 -8.84 10.05
N ASP A 20 5.43 -7.77 10.81
CA ASP A 20 5.16 -7.78 12.25
C ASP A 20 3.75 -8.32 12.54
N ALA A 21 3.53 -8.73 13.79
CA ALA A 21 2.21 -9.14 14.24
C ALA A 21 1.18 -8.03 13.93
N PRO A 22 -0.04 -8.39 13.48
CA PRO A 22 -1.05 -7.40 13.18
C PRO A 22 -1.49 -6.67 14.47
N PRO A 23 -2.15 -5.50 14.37
CA PRO A 23 -2.55 -4.68 15.52
C PRO A 23 -3.66 -5.31 16.39
N LEU A 24 -3.33 -6.35 17.17
CA LEU A 24 -4.30 -7.11 17.95
C LEU A 24 -4.89 -6.32 19.13
N GLY A 25 -4.17 -5.32 19.64
CA GLY A 25 -4.67 -4.36 20.63
C GLY A 25 -5.61 -3.29 20.04
N GLY A 26 -5.79 -3.29 18.71
CA GLY A 26 -6.64 -2.35 17.99
C GLY A 26 -5.86 -1.15 17.42
N LEU A 27 -6.58 -0.32 16.68
CA LEU A 27 -6.06 0.91 16.08
C LEU A 27 -6.53 2.14 16.85
N SER A 28 -5.79 3.23 16.74
CA SER A 28 -6.19 4.54 17.24
C SER A 28 -6.07 5.63 16.17
N LEU A 29 -7.00 6.58 16.18
CA LEU A 29 -7.01 7.78 15.35
C LEU A 29 -6.53 8.97 16.18
N ALA A 30 -5.51 9.66 15.69
CA ALA A 30 -5.01 10.93 16.20
C ALA A 30 -5.49 12.10 15.34
N LEU A 31 -5.66 13.27 15.95
CA LEU A 31 -5.79 14.55 15.25
C LEU A 31 -4.43 15.24 15.19
N SER A 32 -4.21 16.04 14.16
CA SER A 32 -3.02 16.86 14.03
C SER A 32 -3.37 18.25 13.50
N THR A 33 -2.67 19.26 14.03
CA THR A 33 -2.77 20.66 13.56
C THR A 33 -1.88 20.96 12.37
N THR A 34 -0.95 20.05 12.05
CA THR A 34 0.01 20.12 10.95
C THR A 34 0.01 18.83 10.14
N ASP A 35 0.49 18.90 8.91
CA ASP A 35 0.65 17.72 8.03
C ASP A 35 1.75 16.79 8.56
N PRO A 36 1.43 15.54 8.94
CA PRO A 36 2.43 14.54 9.31
C PRO A 36 3.12 13.98 8.06
N THR A 37 4.46 14.07 8.03
CA THR A 37 5.27 13.38 7.02
C THR A 37 5.18 11.86 7.19
N ALA A 38 5.61 11.09 6.20
CA ALA A 38 5.44 9.62 6.20
C ALA A 38 6.12 8.91 7.38
N ASP A 39 7.21 9.45 7.91
CA ASP A 39 7.88 8.99 9.14
C ASP A 39 7.18 9.43 10.44
N GLY A 40 6.09 10.18 10.34
CA GLY A 40 5.33 10.73 11.45
C GLY A 40 5.90 12.03 12.01
N ALA A 41 7.01 12.54 11.46
CA ALA A 41 7.46 13.89 11.80
C ALA A 41 6.40 14.92 11.40
N GLY A 42 6.36 16.06 12.09
CA GLY A 42 5.32 17.06 11.86
C GLY A 42 3.93 16.68 12.41
N LEU A 43 3.73 15.50 13.02
CA LEU A 43 2.53 15.25 13.81
C LEU A 43 2.49 16.20 15.02
N SER A 44 1.43 17.01 15.10
CA SER A 44 1.23 17.94 16.22
C SER A 44 -0.16 17.75 16.81
N GLU A 45 -0.23 16.83 17.78
CA GLU A 45 -1.49 16.50 18.47
C GLU A 45 -1.90 17.60 19.46
N PRO A 46 -3.21 17.84 19.64
CA PRO A 46 -3.69 18.69 20.71
C PRO A 46 -3.21 18.20 22.09
N PRO A 47 -3.01 19.10 23.06
CA PRO A 47 -2.43 18.73 24.35
C PRO A 47 -3.43 17.92 25.20
N ALA A 48 -2.97 16.84 25.82
CA ALA A 48 -3.80 15.99 26.68
C ALA A 48 -4.43 16.75 27.87
N VAL A 49 -3.73 17.76 28.39
CA VAL A 49 -4.25 18.65 29.45
C VAL A 49 -5.47 19.46 29.00
N ALA A 50 -5.71 19.58 27.68
CA ALA A 50 -6.89 20.20 27.10
C ALA A 50 -8.02 19.19 26.80
N GLY A 51 -7.97 17.99 27.38
CA GLY A 51 -8.99 16.95 27.23
C GLY A 51 -8.87 16.11 25.95
N TYR A 52 -7.76 16.25 25.23
CA TYR A 52 -7.52 15.45 24.03
C TYR A 52 -6.99 14.05 24.38
N ALA A 53 -7.53 13.05 23.69
CA ALA A 53 -6.96 11.71 23.61
C ALA A 53 -7.30 11.12 22.22
N ARG A 54 -6.39 10.29 21.71
CA ARG A 54 -6.65 9.49 20.50
C ARG A 54 -7.91 8.65 20.70
N GLN A 55 -8.68 8.46 19.63
CA GLN A 55 -9.89 7.65 19.67
C GLN A 55 -9.61 6.25 19.13
N PRO A 56 -10.11 5.17 19.76
CA PRO A 56 -10.05 3.84 19.15
C PRO A 56 -10.83 3.86 17.84
N VAL A 57 -10.27 3.25 16.79
CA VAL A 57 -10.90 3.19 15.48
C VAL A 57 -10.96 1.75 14.98
N THR A 58 -12.09 1.42 14.37
CA THR A 58 -12.31 0.16 13.66
C THR A 58 -12.75 0.47 12.23
N PHE A 59 -12.42 -0.42 11.30
CA PHE A 59 -12.70 -0.26 9.87
C PHE A 59 -13.57 -1.40 9.35
N SER A 60 -14.41 -1.06 8.36
CA SER A 60 -15.16 -2.03 7.56
C SER A 60 -14.24 -3.05 6.90
N ALA A 61 -14.81 -4.16 6.43
CA ALA A 61 -14.08 -5.04 5.53
C ALA A 61 -13.58 -4.26 4.29
N PRO A 62 -12.39 -4.60 3.75
CA PRO A 62 -11.90 -3.99 2.53
C PRO A 62 -12.83 -4.26 1.35
N VAL A 63 -13.00 -3.26 0.49
CA VAL A 63 -13.84 -3.30 -0.70
C VAL A 63 -12.94 -3.12 -1.92
N VAL A 64 -12.94 -4.12 -2.80
CA VAL A 64 -12.21 -4.06 -4.07
C VAL A 64 -12.99 -3.17 -5.05
N GLY A 65 -12.40 -2.03 -5.39
CA GLY A 65 -12.85 -1.16 -6.47
C GLY A 65 -12.15 -1.48 -7.79
N ALA A 66 -12.31 -0.59 -8.77
CA ALA A 66 -11.71 -0.77 -10.10
C ALA A 66 -10.18 -0.62 -10.11
N ASP A 67 -9.64 0.25 -9.26
CA ASP A 67 -8.22 0.64 -9.25
C ASP A 67 -7.62 0.71 -7.83
N ARG A 68 -8.40 0.35 -6.80
CA ARG A 68 -7.98 0.45 -5.39
C ARG A 68 -8.80 -0.49 -4.53
N VAL A 69 -8.24 -0.88 -3.39
CA VAL A 69 -9.00 -1.46 -2.28
C VAL A 69 -9.20 -0.38 -1.22
N SER A 70 -10.43 -0.22 -0.75
CA SER A 70 -10.80 0.79 0.23
C SER A 70 -11.36 0.18 1.51
N MET A 71 -11.17 0.84 2.63
CA MET A 71 -11.91 0.57 3.87
C MET A 71 -12.26 1.89 4.56
N ALA A 72 -13.33 1.89 5.35
CA ALA A 72 -13.78 3.09 6.03
C ALA A 72 -14.10 2.85 7.50
N ASN A 73 -14.04 3.88 8.33
CA ASN A 73 -14.39 3.73 9.75
C ASN A 73 -15.84 3.23 9.89
N ASP A 74 -16.04 2.16 10.66
CA ASP A 74 -17.34 1.48 10.78
C ASP A 74 -18.17 1.98 11.97
N LYS A 75 -17.60 2.89 12.77
CA LYS A 75 -18.23 3.53 13.93
C LYS A 75 -18.00 5.03 13.90
N VAL A 76 -18.93 5.76 14.52
CA VAL A 76 -18.77 7.18 14.78
C VAL A 76 -17.60 7.39 15.75
N LEU A 77 -16.68 8.28 15.40
CA LEU A 77 -15.55 8.66 16.26
C LEU A 77 -15.82 10.05 16.82
N THR A 78 -15.63 10.26 18.12
CA THR A 78 -15.88 11.55 18.75
C THR A 78 -14.70 11.96 19.62
N PHE A 79 -14.10 13.09 19.32
CA PHE A 79 -13.10 13.74 20.14
C PHE A 79 -13.76 14.86 20.95
N GLY A 80 -13.36 14.96 22.22
CA GLY A 80 -13.72 16.08 23.10
C GLY A 80 -14.57 15.65 24.29
N PRO A 81 -15.13 16.61 25.04
CA PRO A 81 -15.08 18.05 24.76
C PRO A 81 -13.69 18.67 24.93
N VAL A 82 -13.44 19.76 24.19
CA VAL A 82 -12.26 20.62 24.40
C VAL A 82 -12.35 21.28 25.77
N VAL A 83 -11.33 21.12 26.63
CA VAL A 83 -11.28 21.76 27.96
C VAL A 83 -10.02 22.60 28.13
N GLY A 84 -10.05 23.61 29.00
CA GLY A 84 -8.88 24.41 29.37
C GLY A 84 -8.38 25.39 28.29
N ALA A 85 -7.99 24.88 27.11
CA ALA A 85 -7.48 25.66 25.98
C ALA A 85 -7.99 25.08 24.65
N SER A 86 -8.04 25.91 23.60
CA SER A 86 -8.39 25.47 22.25
C SER A 86 -7.40 24.41 21.74
N TRP A 87 -7.89 23.46 20.93
CA TRP A 87 -7.03 22.51 20.19
C TRP A 87 -6.50 23.07 18.87
N GLY A 88 -6.73 24.35 18.57
CA GLY A 88 -6.36 24.97 17.30
C GLY A 88 -7.14 24.39 16.11
N GLU A 89 -6.64 24.68 14.90
CA GLU A 89 -7.18 24.13 13.66
C GLU A 89 -6.60 22.74 13.41
N ASN A 90 -7.44 21.72 13.54
CA ASN A 90 -7.04 20.34 13.29
C ASN A 90 -7.26 20.04 11.81
N SER A 91 -6.16 19.95 11.07
CA SER A 91 -6.12 19.86 9.61
C SER A 91 -5.87 18.44 9.11
N HIS A 92 -5.33 17.55 9.94
CA HIS A 92 -4.95 16.20 9.55
C HIS A 92 -5.34 15.17 10.60
N VAL A 93 -5.32 13.91 10.19
CA VAL A 93 -5.45 12.73 11.05
C VAL A 93 -4.32 11.74 10.78
N ALA A 94 -4.05 10.89 11.77
CA ALA A 94 -3.15 9.75 11.60
C ALA A 94 -3.68 8.51 12.34
N VAL A 95 -3.52 7.35 11.72
CA VAL A 95 -3.87 6.05 12.29
C VAL A 95 -2.62 5.39 12.83
N PHE A 96 -2.70 4.89 14.06
CA PHE A 96 -1.62 4.19 14.76
C PHE A 96 -2.03 2.78 15.14
N ASN A 97 -1.07 1.85 15.12
CA ASN A 97 -1.24 0.55 15.77
C ASN A 97 -1.11 0.63 17.30
N ASP A 98 -1.34 -0.49 17.97
CA ASP A 98 -1.33 -0.67 19.42
C ASP A 98 0.07 -0.56 20.05
N VAL A 99 1.13 -0.58 19.25
CA VAL A 99 2.53 -0.37 19.70
C VAL A 99 3.07 1.03 19.37
N GLY A 100 2.25 1.91 18.78
CA GLY A 100 2.58 3.32 18.57
C GLY A 100 3.21 3.67 17.23
N ASN A 101 3.28 2.74 16.28
CA ASN A 101 3.71 3.04 14.90
C ASN A 101 2.57 3.70 14.14
N MET A 102 2.86 4.81 13.46
CA MET A 102 1.93 5.38 12.49
C MET A 102 1.80 4.42 11.31
N LEU A 103 0.59 4.18 10.82
CA LEU A 103 0.31 3.34 9.66
C LEU A 103 -0.12 4.17 8.44
N TRP A 104 -0.87 5.24 8.69
CA TRP A 104 -1.45 6.08 7.65
C TRP A 104 -1.74 7.48 8.18
N SER A 105 -1.65 8.50 7.33
CA SER A 105 -2.11 9.87 7.60
C SER A 105 -2.98 10.41 6.47
N GLY A 106 -3.83 11.39 6.76
CA GLY A 106 -4.66 12.05 5.75
C GLY A 106 -5.19 13.40 6.20
N GLU A 107 -5.68 14.18 5.25
CA GLU A 107 -6.25 15.51 5.48
C GLU A 107 -7.69 15.42 6.00
N ILE A 108 -8.09 16.42 6.79
CA ILE A 108 -9.47 16.67 7.18
C ILE A 108 -10.05 17.72 6.25
N ASP A 109 -11.09 17.34 5.49
CA ASP A 109 -11.85 18.30 4.70
C ASP A 109 -12.46 19.40 5.58
N ARG A 110 -12.24 20.65 5.19
CA ARG A 110 -12.78 21.84 5.89
C ARG A 110 -12.39 21.89 7.37
N ALA A 111 -11.09 21.81 7.63
CA ALA A 111 -10.51 22.09 8.94
C ALA A 111 -11.04 23.42 9.52
N ARG A 112 -11.25 23.43 10.83
CA ARG A 112 -11.61 24.64 11.58
C ARG A 112 -11.01 24.59 12.97
N GLU A 113 -10.89 25.77 13.58
CA GLU A 113 -10.52 25.91 14.98
C GLU A 113 -11.49 25.17 15.91
N ARG A 114 -10.95 24.59 16.98
CA ARG A 114 -11.69 23.87 18.02
C ARG A 114 -11.66 24.65 19.34
N PRO A 115 -12.64 25.55 19.59
CA PRO A 115 -12.70 26.33 20.82
C PRO A 115 -13.14 25.49 22.02
N LEU A 116 -13.05 26.05 23.24
CA LEU A 116 -13.51 25.39 24.46
C LEU A 116 -14.96 24.92 24.34
N GLY A 117 -15.22 23.69 24.79
CA GLY A 117 -16.52 23.04 24.73
C GLY A 117 -16.86 22.41 23.38
N ASP A 118 -16.05 22.59 22.32
CA ASP A 118 -16.31 21.96 21.02
C ASP A 118 -16.11 20.43 21.09
N THR A 119 -16.74 19.74 20.16
CA THR A 119 -16.49 18.33 19.85
C THR A 119 -16.21 18.17 18.36
N LEU A 120 -15.36 17.21 18.02
CA LEU A 120 -15.14 16.82 16.64
C LEU A 120 -15.64 15.39 16.45
N THR A 121 -16.59 15.22 15.55
CA THR A 121 -17.17 13.92 15.24
C THR A 121 -16.91 13.54 13.78
N PHE A 122 -16.41 12.33 13.57
CA PHE A 122 -16.39 11.68 12.27
C PHE A 122 -17.55 10.70 12.20
N ALA A 123 -18.45 10.88 11.23
CA ALA A 123 -19.51 9.93 10.97
C ALA A 123 -18.94 8.59 10.48
N VAL A 124 -19.73 7.52 10.53
CA VAL A 124 -19.38 6.25 9.86
C VAL A 124 -19.09 6.54 8.38
N GLY A 125 -18.00 5.98 7.87
CA GLY A 125 -17.59 6.15 6.48
C GLY A 125 -16.85 7.46 6.14
N ALA A 126 -16.67 8.37 7.11
CA ALA A 126 -16.03 9.66 6.89
C ALA A 126 -14.50 9.59 6.80
N LEU A 127 -13.88 8.61 7.45
CA LEU A 127 -12.46 8.29 7.33
C LEU A 127 -12.32 7.11 6.37
N GLN A 128 -11.66 7.33 5.23
CA GLN A 128 -11.40 6.32 4.22
C GLN A 128 -9.91 6.11 4.04
N ILE A 129 -9.50 4.84 3.93
CA ILE A 129 -8.12 4.43 3.63
C ILE A 129 -8.16 3.57 2.38
N ASP A 130 -7.41 3.97 1.37
CA ASP A 130 -7.31 3.29 0.09
C ASP A 130 -5.86 2.86 -0.20
N ILE A 131 -5.71 1.71 -0.87
CA ILE A 131 -4.44 1.20 -1.40
C ILE A 131 -4.62 0.83 -2.88
N GLY A 132 -3.82 1.43 -3.77
CA GLY A 132 -3.86 1.24 -5.23
C GLY A 132 -3.24 2.42 -5.99
N PRO A 133 -3.04 2.32 -7.33
CA PRO A 133 -3.42 1.20 -8.20
C PRO A 133 -2.31 0.18 -8.48
N PHE A 134 -1.08 0.41 -8.02
CA PHE A 134 0.08 -0.42 -8.41
C PHE A 134 0.13 -1.78 -7.71
N PHE A 135 -0.61 -1.91 -6.63
CA PHE A 135 -0.85 -3.18 -5.95
C PHE A 135 -1.94 -3.95 -6.66
N SER A 136 -1.86 -5.28 -6.71
CA SER A 136 -3.02 -6.09 -7.05
C SER A 136 -4.10 -5.96 -5.97
N ALA A 137 -5.34 -6.24 -6.33
CA ALA A 137 -6.46 -6.31 -5.40
C ALA A 137 -6.18 -7.31 -4.27
N TYR A 138 -5.53 -8.44 -4.58
CA TYR A 138 -5.14 -9.44 -3.59
C TYR A 138 -4.21 -8.85 -2.53
N PHE A 139 -3.10 -8.23 -2.96
CA PHE A 139 -2.08 -7.76 -2.04
C PHE A 139 -2.55 -6.52 -1.26
N ALA A 140 -3.24 -5.59 -1.92
CA ALA A 140 -3.86 -4.44 -1.26
C ALA A 140 -4.89 -4.88 -0.20
N THR A 141 -5.71 -5.89 -0.50
CA THR A 141 -6.66 -6.45 0.47
C THR A 141 -5.94 -7.07 1.67
N ALA A 142 -4.87 -7.85 1.44
CA ALA A 142 -4.10 -8.45 2.53
C ALA A 142 -3.51 -7.40 3.48
N VAL A 143 -2.96 -6.30 2.96
CA VAL A 143 -2.41 -5.21 3.77
C VAL A 143 -3.50 -4.52 4.60
N LEU A 144 -4.68 -4.23 4.01
CA LEU A 144 -5.78 -3.62 4.75
C LEU A 144 -6.37 -4.59 5.80
N GLU A 145 -6.42 -5.89 5.51
CA GLU A 145 -6.81 -6.91 6.49
C GLU A 145 -5.80 -7.02 7.65
N TRP A 146 -4.51 -6.85 7.35
CA TRP A 146 -3.48 -6.75 8.40
C TRP A 146 -3.72 -5.62 9.36
N MET A 147 -4.07 -4.43 8.86
CA MET A 147 -4.46 -3.31 9.71
C MET A 147 -5.68 -3.64 10.59
N ARG A 148 -6.58 -4.51 10.12
CA ARG A 148 -7.78 -4.97 10.84
C ARG A 148 -7.52 -6.12 11.83
N GLY A 149 -6.28 -6.54 12.03
CA GLY A 149 -5.93 -7.58 12.99
C GLY A 149 -5.79 -8.99 12.39
N VAL A 150 -5.89 -9.13 11.06
CA VAL A 150 -5.73 -10.43 10.37
C VAL A 150 -4.26 -10.62 9.98
N PRO A 151 -3.58 -11.72 10.32
CA PRO A 151 -2.20 -11.91 9.89
C PRO A 151 -2.02 -11.81 8.37
N MET A 152 -0.92 -11.18 7.92
CA MET A 152 -0.53 -11.23 6.51
C MET A 152 -0.26 -12.68 6.09
N PRO A 153 -0.46 -13.04 4.81
CA PRO A 153 0.11 -14.26 4.26
C PRO A 153 1.61 -14.33 4.53
N SER A 154 2.17 -15.54 4.63
CA SER A 154 3.62 -15.70 4.78
C SER A 154 4.35 -15.03 3.63
N ALA A 155 5.45 -14.36 3.93
CA ALA A 155 6.29 -13.73 2.94
C ALA A 155 6.82 -14.79 1.95
N PRO A 156 6.84 -14.48 0.64
CA PRO A 156 7.34 -15.39 -0.37
C PRO A 156 8.83 -15.65 -0.16
N LEU A 157 9.31 -16.87 -0.43
CA LEU A 157 10.74 -17.18 -0.40
C LEU A 157 11.52 -16.41 -1.49
N GLY A 158 10.80 -15.98 -2.52
CA GLY A 158 11.25 -15.05 -3.54
C GLY A 158 10.06 -14.67 -4.43
N VAL A 159 10.10 -13.49 -5.03
CA VAL A 159 9.08 -13.07 -5.98
C VAL A 159 9.49 -13.39 -7.42
N LEU A 160 8.49 -13.56 -8.27
CA LEU A 160 8.66 -13.95 -9.67
C LEU A 160 8.23 -12.79 -10.58
N ALA A 161 9.15 -12.29 -11.41
CA ALA A 161 8.83 -11.35 -12.47
C ALA A 161 8.29 -12.07 -13.71
N GLY A 162 7.26 -11.49 -14.32
CA GLY A 162 6.66 -11.92 -15.58
C GLY A 162 6.40 -10.74 -16.52
N LEU A 163 5.99 -11.06 -17.74
CA LEU A 163 5.68 -10.14 -18.83
C LEU A 163 4.27 -10.40 -19.34
N SER A 164 3.54 -9.34 -19.68
CA SER A 164 2.22 -9.46 -20.29
C SER A 164 2.07 -8.59 -21.53
N ILE A 165 1.29 -9.09 -22.49
CA ILE A 165 0.94 -8.38 -23.73
C ILE A 165 -0.38 -7.59 -23.61
N ALA A 166 -0.99 -7.60 -22.43
CA ALA A 166 -2.20 -6.83 -22.12
C ALA A 166 -2.10 -6.30 -20.69
N ASP A 167 -2.89 -5.26 -20.39
CA ASP A 167 -2.99 -4.67 -19.05
C ASP A 167 -3.65 -5.67 -18.09
N PRO A 168 -2.93 -6.18 -17.07
CA PRO A 168 -3.57 -6.88 -15.97
C PRO A 168 -4.40 -5.84 -15.21
N SER A 169 -5.72 -5.96 -15.26
CA SER A 169 -6.63 -5.19 -14.43
C SER A 169 -6.26 -5.36 -12.95
N PHE A 170 -6.75 -4.47 -12.10
CA PHE A 170 -6.41 -4.44 -10.67
C PHE A 170 -6.67 -5.78 -9.95
N ASP A 171 -7.68 -6.54 -10.38
CA ASP A 171 -8.00 -7.89 -9.88
C ASP A 171 -7.17 -9.02 -10.51
N GLY A 172 -6.21 -8.68 -11.37
CA GLY A 172 -5.39 -9.61 -12.15
C GLY A 172 -6.09 -10.17 -13.40
N SER A 173 -7.37 -9.84 -13.64
CA SER A 173 -8.03 -10.20 -14.89
C SER A 173 -7.38 -9.46 -16.07
N GLY A 174 -7.46 -10.01 -17.28
CA GLY A 174 -6.80 -9.41 -18.45
C GLY A 174 -5.29 -9.68 -18.54
N LEU A 175 -4.68 -10.26 -17.49
CA LEU A 175 -3.33 -10.81 -17.58
C LEU A 175 -3.23 -11.77 -18.76
N ASN A 176 -2.33 -11.46 -19.68
CA ASN A 176 -2.06 -12.25 -20.87
C ASN A 176 -0.56 -12.52 -20.95
N GLU A 177 -0.11 -13.60 -20.29
CA GLU A 177 1.28 -14.07 -20.35
C GLU A 177 1.44 -15.09 -21.47
N SER A 178 2.62 -15.11 -22.11
CA SER A 178 2.95 -16.14 -23.09
C SER A 178 2.94 -17.52 -22.44
N SER A 179 2.15 -18.44 -22.98
CA SER A 179 2.19 -19.86 -22.61
C SER A 179 3.08 -20.69 -23.55
N LEU A 180 3.87 -20.02 -24.39
CA LEU A 180 4.68 -20.63 -25.43
C LEU A 180 6.05 -21.04 -24.87
N ALA A 181 6.68 -22.01 -25.53
CA ALA A 181 8.01 -22.46 -25.13
C ALA A 181 9.04 -21.31 -25.25
N GLY A 182 9.99 -21.26 -24.32
CA GLY A 182 11.00 -20.19 -24.22
C GLY A 182 10.64 -19.08 -23.24
N TYR A 183 9.38 -18.99 -22.79
CA TYR A 183 8.98 -18.08 -21.72
C TYR A 183 8.80 -18.82 -20.39
N GLN A 184 9.31 -18.21 -19.32
CA GLN A 184 8.98 -18.55 -17.94
C GLN A 184 9.15 -17.30 -17.08
N ARG A 185 8.40 -17.22 -15.98
CA ARG A 185 8.65 -16.20 -14.95
C ARG A 185 10.05 -16.40 -14.35
N LEU A 186 10.70 -15.31 -14.00
CA LEU A 186 12.06 -15.31 -13.45
C LEU A 186 12.04 -14.89 -11.99
N VAL A 187 12.87 -15.52 -11.15
CA VAL A 187 13.10 -15.02 -9.79
C VAL A 187 13.70 -13.62 -9.88
N ALA A 188 13.06 -12.66 -9.21
CA ALA A 188 13.45 -11.27 -9.24
C ALA A 188 13.87 -10.80 -7.84
N PRO A 189 15.16 -10.57 -7.59
CA PRO A 189 15.59 -9.93 -6.35
C PRO A 189 15.28 -8.44 -6.43
N PHE A 190 14.78 -7.85 -5.33
CA PHE A 190 14.48 -6.43 -5.23
C PHE A 190 15.26 -5.77 -4.09
N ASP A 191 15.82 -4.59 -4.36
CA ASP A 191 16.31 -3.68 -3.34
C ASP A 191 15.27 -2.61 -3.04
N TYR A 192 15.28 -2.09 -1.82
CA TYR A 192 14.37 -1.03 -1.37
C TYR A 192 15.16 0.22 -0.99
N SER A 193 14.78 1.36 -1.57
CA SER A 193 15.31 2.66 -1.18
C SER A 193 14.29 3.76 -1.50
N GLY A 194 14.12 4.73 -0.60
CA GLY A 194 13.26 5.89 -0.84
C GLY A 194 11.84 5.52 -1.29
N ARG A 195 11.21 4.54 -0.62
CA ARG A 195 9.87 4.03 -0.95
C ARG A 195 9.75 3.34 -2.32
N THR A 196 10.87 2.96 -2.93
CA THR A 196 10.93 2.29 -4.23
C THR A 196 11.55 0.91 -4.08
N LEU A 197 10.83 -0.12 -4.55
CA LEU A 197 11.38 -1.44 -4.81
C LEU A 197 11.89 -1.49 -6.24
N ALA A 198 13.15 -1.84 -6.45
CA ALA A 198 13.73 -1.97 -7.78
C ALA A 198 14.50 -3.28 -7.93
N ASN A 199 14.39 -3.95 -9.08
CA ASN A 199 15.09 -5.21 -9.31
C ASN A 199 16.61 -5.01 -9.20
N SER A 200 17.31 -5.80 -8.40
CA SER A 200 18.74 -5.60 -8.12
C SER A 200 19.67 -6.29 -9.11
N SER A 201 19.15 -7.19 -9.94
CA SER A 201 19.87 -7.81 -11.06
C SER A 201 19.06 -7.73 -12.34
N ALA A 202 19.76 -7.81 -13.48
CA ALA A 202 19.09 -7.91 -14.77
C ALA A 202 18.28 -9.21 -14.86
N LEU A 203 17.12 -9.12 -15.50
CA LEU A 203 16.23 -10.25 -15.81
C LEU A 203 16.23 -10.43 -17.31
N ILE A 204 16.46 -11.65 -17.80
CA ILE A 204 16.55 -11.94 -19.23
C ILE A 204 15.56 -13.06 -19.54
N PHE A 205 14.45 -12.70 -20.17
CA PHE A 205 13.45 -13.65 -20.64
C PHE A 205 13.85 -14.16 -22.02
N GLY A 206 13.71 -15.47 -22.24
CA GLY A 206 13.95 -16.10 -23.53
C GLY A 206 15.23 -16.95 -23.61
N PRO A 207 15.69 -17.28 -24.83
CA PRO A 207 15.16 -16.77 -26.11
C PRO A 207 13.74 -17.28 -26.40
N ALA A 208 12.94 -16.46 -27.09
CA ALA A 208 11.62 -16.83 -27.57
C ALA A 208 11.75 -17.93 -28.63
N ILE A 209 11.00 -19.02 -28.49
CA ILE A 209 10.96 -20.10 -29.50
C ILE A 209 9.94 -19.77 -30.59
N SER A 210 8.93 -18.97 -30.26
CA SER A 210 7.90 -18.44 -31.15
C SER A 210 7.52 -17.05 -30.68
N ASP A 211 6.94 -16.25 -31.57
CA ASP A 211 6.55 -14.87 -31.29
C ASP A 211 5.62 -14.79 -30.07
N TRP A 212 6.00 -14.00 -29.07
CA TRP A 212 5.17 -13.73 -27.89
C TRP A 212 4.20 -12.56 -28.12
N GLY A 213 4.48 -11.73 -29.13
CA GLY A 213 3.75 -10.49 -29.41
C GLY A 213 4.33 -9.29 -28.67
N SER A 214 3.53 -8.20 -28.64
CA SER A 214 3.95 -6.92 -28.07
C SER A 214 3.86 -6.92 -26.55
N VAL A 215 5.00 -7.05 -25.88
CA VAL A 215 5.10 -6.99 -24.43
C VAL A 215 4.88 -5.55 -23.98
N THR A 216 3.82 -5.32 -23.20
CA THR A 216 3.35 -3.98 -22.81
C THR A 216 3.32 -3.77 -21.29
N PHE A 217 3.34 -4.85 -20.50
CA PHE A 217 3.27 -4.80 -19.04
C PHE A 217 4.28 -5.73 -18.39
N GLY A 218 4.79 -5.31 -17.23
CA GLY A 218 5.52 -6.17 -16.29
C GLY A 218 4.60 -6.59 -15.15
N THR A 219 4.77 -7.81 -14.67
CA THR A 219 4.07 -8.34 -13.48
C THR A 219 5.02 -8.93 -12.45
N VAL A 220 4.68 -8.86 -11.17
CA VAL A 220 5.39 -9.54 -10.08
C VAL A 220 4.40 -10.45 -9.35
N PHE A 221 4.79 -11.69 -9.11
CA PHE A 221 4.01 -12.70 -8.41
C PHE A 221 4.70 -13.17 -7.13
N SER A 222 3.92 -13.69 -6.18
CA SER A 222 4.44 -14.53 -5.10
C SER A 222 4.96 -15.86 -5.67
N ASP A 223 5.76 -16.57 -4.88
CA ASP A 223 6.14 -17.97 -5.16
C ASP A 223 4.95 -18.94 -5.13
N GLY A 224 3.84 -18.55 -4.50
CA GLY A 224 2.53 -19.21 -4.56
C GLY A 224 1.73 -18.93 -5.84
N GLY A 225 2.15 -17.96 -6.66
CA GLY A 225 1.52 -17.65 -7.95
C GLY A 225 0.50 -16.50 -7.93
N ASP A 226 0.30 -15.83 -6.80
CA ASP A 226 -0.60 -14.68 -6.69
C ASP A 226 0.05 -13.43 -7.29
N LEU A 227 -0.70 -12.66 -8.10
CA LEU A 227 -0.22 -11.37 -8.61
C LEU A 227 -0.07 -10.40 -7.44
N LEU A 228 1.07 -9.73 -7.34
CA LEU A 228 1.37 -8.73 -6.31
C LEU A 228 1.36 -7.32 -6.89
N PHE A 229 2.06 -7.14 -8.01
CA PHE A 229 2.24 -5.84 -8.66
C PHE A 229 2.12 -6.00 -10.17
N SER A 230 1.61 -4.97 -10.83
CA SER A 230 1.68 -4.85 -12.29
C SER A 230 1.84 -3.39 -12.69
N GLY A 231 2.39 -3.16 -13.88
CA GLY A 231 2.53 -1.82 -14.41
C GLY A 231 2.99 -1.82 -15.86
N PRO A 232 2.71 -0.72 -16.59
CA PRO A 232 3.09 -0.60 -17.99
C PRO A 232 4.62 -0.52 -18.13
N ILE A 233 5.13 -1.12 -19.19
CA ILE A 233 6.52 -0.98 -19.60
C ILE A 233 6.64 0.32 -20.41
N ALA A 234 7.62 1.15 -20.08
CA ALA A 234 7.78 2.48 -20.68
C ALA A 234 8.07 2.44 -22.19
N ALA A 235 8.69 1.37 -22.67
CA ALA A 235 8.94 1.10 -24.08
C ALA A 235 8.50 -0.33 -24.40
N PRO A 236 7.23 -0.54 -24.82
CA PRO A 236 6.77 -1.83 -25.30
C PRO A 236 7.63 -2.35 -26.46
N GLU A 237 7.80 -3.67 -26.54
CA GLU A 237 8.63 -4.33 -27.53
C GLU A 237 7.93 -5.59 -28.05
N ASP A 238 7.96 -5.80 -29.36
CA ASP A 238 7.56 -7.06 -29.96
C ASP A 238 8.69 -8.07 -29.75
N VAL A 239 8.35 -9.24 -29.20
CA VAL A 239 9.33 -10.32 -28.99
C VAL A 239 9.05 -11.43 -29.99
N ASP A 240 9.85 -11.46 -31.07
CA ASP A 240 9.75 -12.44 -32.14
C ASP A 240 10.60 -13.68 -31.83
N SER A 241 10.38 -14.77 -32.58
CA SER A 241 11.21 -15.98 -32.46
C SER A 241 12.71 -15.68 -32.59
N GLY A 242 13.48 -16.08 -31.58
CA GLY A 242 14.92 -15.82 -31.47
C GLY A 242 15.29 -14.66 -30.54
N ASP A 243 14.35 -13.78 -30.22
CA ASP A 243 14.60 -12.60 -29.40
C ASP A 243 14.69 -12.93 -27.91
N THR A 244 15.34 -12.05 -27.15
CA THR A 244 15.31 -12.03 -25.70
C THR A 244 14.76 -10.69 -25.23
N PHE A 245 13.93 -10.71 -24.19
CA PHE A 245 13.48 -9.47 -23.55
C PHE A 245 14.31 -9.25 -22.28
N ALA A 246 15.12 -8.19 -22.27
CA ALA A 246 16.03 -7.88 -21.17
C ALA A 246 15.52 -6.71 -20.33
N VAL A 247 15.39 -6.93 -19.03
CA VAL A 247 15.07 -5.89 -18.04
C VAL A 247 16.34 -5.60 -17.23
N PRO A 248 17.03 -4.47 -17.45
CA PRO A 248 18.21 -4.11 -16.68
C PRO A 248 17.93 -4.00 -15.18
N ALA A 249 18.98 -4.10 -14.35
CA ALA A 249 18.86 -3.78 -12.92
C ALA A 249 18.32 -2.35 -12.74
N GLY A 250 17.37 -2.18 -11.83
CA GLY A 250 16.69 -0.91 -11.54
C GLY A 250 15.58 -0.52 -12.51
N ALA A 251 15.43 -1.20 -13.66
CA ALA A 251 14.41 -0.85 -14.66
C ALA A 251 13.01 -1.30 -14.25
N TYR A 252 12.91 -2.42 -13.54
CA TYR A 252 11.66 -2.83 -12.90
C TYR A 252 11.57 -2.17 -11.52
N ALA A 253 10.97 -0.99 -11.48
CA ALA A 253 10.84 -0.20 -10.27
C ALA A 253 9.37 0.07 -9.94
N MET A 254 9.01 -0.09 -8.67
CA MET A 254 7.69 0.22 -8.14
C MET A 254 7.82 1.14 -6.93
N GLN A 255 7.11 2.26 -6.97
CA GLN A 255 7.01 3.15 -5.83
C GLN A 255 5.79 2.80 -4.98
N ILE A 256 6.02 2.62 -3.68
CA ILE A 256 4.97 2.38 -2.70
C ILE A 256 4.50 3.73 -2.14
N ARG A 257 3.22 4.06 -2.33
CA ARG A 257 2.63 5.35 -1.93
C ARG A 257 1.41 5.14 -1.04
#